data_AF-K4LP15-F1
#
_entry.id   AF-K4LP15-F1
#
_cell.length_a   1.000
_cell.length_b   1.000
_cell.length_c   1.000
_cell.angle_alpha   90.00
_cell.angle_beta   90.00
_cell.angle_gamma   90.00
#
_symmetry.space_group_name_H-M   'P 1'
#
loop_
_entity.id
_entity.type
_entity.pdbx_description
1 polymer ?
#
loop_
_entity_poly.entity_id
_entity_poly.type
_entity_poly.pdbx_seq_one_letter_code
_entity_poly.pdbx_strand_id
1 'polypeptide(L)'
;MELTLGLIILIVLMYGLKAPTLRLATFCLGVLLLMSAVGAGLLAEPHLLCWTQAIKMLVMLSGLAILCMLDHRTSHRSSSLLILLVILGNLLLIGSTNLISIYLALEMQTLCMFILVAYNKNSLLSAEAGLKYFVLGALSSGLFLFGCALIYGSTGELELQFIRMSLISYGALAGKCLITVSLLFKVSAAPF
;
A
#
# COMPACT_ATOMS: atom_id res chain seq x y z
N MET A 1 -16.24 3.86 4.81
CA MET A 1 -15.63 4.84 5.74
C MET A 1 -14.12 4.96 5.56
N GLU A 2 -13.36 3.86 5.55
CA GLU A 2 -11.89 3.96 5.41
C GLU A 2 -11.42 4.37 4.01
N LEU A 3 -12.10 3.86 2.97
CA LEU A 3 -11.79 4.18 1.57
C LEU A 3 -12.09 5.65 1.22
N THR A 4 -13.16 6.20 1.80
CA THR A 4 -13.52 7.62 1.69
C THR A 4 -12.52 8.53 2.39
N LEU A 5 -11.96 8.11 3.53
CA LEU A 5 -10.90 8.87 4.22
C LEU A 5 -9.59 8.87 3.41
N GLY A 6 -9.21 7.73 2.81
CA GLY A 6 -8.04 7.66 1.92
C GLY A 6 -8.15 8.60 0.72
N LEU A 7 -9.33 8.68 0.11
CA LEU A 7 -9.62 9.61 -1.01
C LEU A 7 -9.60 11.08 -0.58
N ILE A 8 -10.16 11.41 0.59
CA ILE A 8 -10.13 12.77 1.14
C ILE A 8 -8.69 13.20 1.43
N ILE A 9 -7.87 12.31 2.02
CA ILE A 9 -6.45 12.56 2.29
C ILE A 9 -5.67 12.83 0.99
N LEU A 10 -5.98 12.10 -0.10
CA LEU A 10 -5.38 12.35 -1.40
C LEU A 10 -5.73 13.73 -1.96
N ILE A 11 -7.01 14.11 -1.94
CA ILE A 11 -7.46 15.42 -2.45
C ILE A 11 -6.77 16.54 -1.67
N VAL A 12 -6.69 16.40 -0.35
CA VAL A 12 -6.01 17.34 0.54
C VAL A 12 -4.50 17.41 0.23
N LEU A 13 -3.82 16.28 0.05
CA LEU A 13 -2.40 16.25 -0.31
C LEU A 13 -2.12 16.78 -1.73
N MET A 14 -3.02 16.53 -2.69
CA MET A 14 -2.92 17.07 -4.06
C MET A 14 -3.05 18.59 -4.09
N TYR A 15 -3.84 19.19 -3.20
CA TYR A 15 -3.86 20.64 -3.02
C TYR A 15 -2.53 21.16 -2.45
N GLY A 16 -1.91 20.40 -1.54
CA GLY A 16 -0.61 20.71 -0.93
C GLY A 16 0.56 20.78 -1.91
N LEU A 17 0.47 20.08 -3.04
CA LEU A 17 1.49 20.07 -4.09
C LEU A 17 1.80 21.43 -4.73
N LYS A 18 0.94 22.45 -4.57
CA LYS A 18 1.12 23.78 -5.19
C LYS A 18 2.17 24.66 -4.48
N ALA A 19 2.40 24.50 -3.18
CA ALA A 19 3.38 25.31 -2.45
C ALA A 19 3.98 24.53 -1.27
N PRO A 20 5.28 24.73 -0.95
CA PRO A 20 5.99 24.00 0.12
C PRO A 20 5.33 24.16 1.50
N THR A 21 4.89 25.38 1.83
CA THR A 21 4.17 25.69 3.08
C THR A 21 2.80 25.01 3.16
N LEU A 22 2.17 24.74 2.02
CA LEU A 22 0.85 24.12 1.95
C LEU A 22 0.92 22.60 2.15
N ARG A 23 2.06 21.95 1.88
CA ARG A 23 2.26 20.50 2.10
C ARG A 23 2.21 20.12 3.58
N LEU A 24 2.85 20.92 4.44
CA LEU A 24 2.82 20.69 5.88
C LEU A 24 1.40 20.89 6.43
N ALA A 25 0.71 21.94 5.97
CA ALA A 25 -0.66 22.23 6.38
C ALA A 25 -1.64 21.12 5.97
N THR A 26 -1.53 20.61 4.74
CA THR A 26 -2.39 19.52 4.26
C THR A 26 -2.07 18.19 4.93
N PHE A 27 -0.83 17.95 5.33
CA PHE A 27 -0.49 16.81 6.17
C PHE A 27 -1.08 16.89 7.57
N CYS A 28 -0.93 18.03 8.25
CA CYS A 28 -1.51 18.22 9.58
C CYS A 28 -3.03 18.01 9.54
N LEU A 29 -3.68 18.46 8.46
CA LEU A 29 -5.12 18.25 8.23
C LEU A 29 -5.45 16.77 7.97
N GLY A 30 -4.62 16.06 7.20
CA GLY A 30 -4.76 14.61 6.99
C GLY A 30 -4.57 13.78 8.27
N VAL A 31 -3.61 14.16 9.12
CA VAL A 31 -3.41 13.56 10.44
C VAL A 31 -4.60 13.84 11.35
N LEU A 32 -5.11 15.07 11.35
CA LEU A 32 -6.28 15.45 12.15
C LEU A 32 -7.54 14.67 11.74
N LEU A 33 -7.73 14.43 10.44
CA LEU A 33 -8.82 13.60 9.91
C LEU A 33 -8.68 12.11 10.28
N LEU A 34 -7.46 11.59 10.39
CA LEU A 34 -7.22 10.25 10.90
C LEU A 34 -7.53 10.17 12.40
N MET A 35 -7.15 11.20 13.16
CA MET A 35 -7.43 11.29 14.60
C MET A 35 -8.93 11.45 14.90
N SER A 36 -9.71 12.10 14.03
CA SER A 36 -11.18 12.18 14.22
C SER A 36 -11.88 10.85 13.97
N ALA A 37 -11.33 10.00 13.09
CA ALA A 37 -11.81 8.63 12.91
C ALA A 37 -11.56 7.74 14.15
N VAL A 38 -10.57 8.08 14.99
CA VAL A 38 -10.33 7.43 16.30
C VAL A 38 -11.52 7.64 17.23
N GLY A 39 -12.04 8.87 17.30
CA GLY A 39 -13.16 9.22 18.19
C GLY A 39 -14.46 8.48 17.86
N ALA A 40 -14.70 8.17 16.59
CA ALA A 40 -15.87 7.41 16.16
C ALA A 40 -15.71 5.88 16.33
N GLY A 41 -14.48 5.37 16.27
CA GLY A 41 -14.17 3.93 16.35
C GLY A 41 -14.04 3.39 17.77
N LEU A 42 -13.90 4.25 18.78
CA LEU A 42 -13.66 3.87 20.18
C LEU A 42 -14.80 3.07 20.84
N LEU A 43 -15.97 2.98 20.20
CA LEU A 43 -17.16 2.30 20.73
C LEU A 43 -17.27 0.83 20.31
N ALA A 44 -16.43 0.32 19.40
CA ALA A 44 -16.60 -1.02 18.81
C ALA A 44 -15.58 -2.07 19.31
N GLU A 45 -14.26 -1.83 19.19
CA GLU A 45 -13.19 -2.71 19.69
C GLU A 45 -11.86 -1.92 19.82
N PRO A 46 -11.42 -1.53 21.04
CA PRO A 46 -10.41 -0.48 21.20
C PRO A 46 -8.99 -0.89 20.78
N HIS A 47 -8.62 -2.17 20.92
CA HIS A 47 -7.22 -2.59 20.75
C HIS A 47 -6.81 -2.68 19.26
N LEU A 48 -7.60 -3.34 18.42
CA LEU A 48 -7.27 -3.53 17.00
C LEU A 48 -7.36 -2.24 16.18
N LEU A 49 -8.32 -1.35 16.49
CA LEU A 49 -8.40 -0.04 15.83
C LEU A 49 -7.19 0.85 16.15
N CYS A 50 -6.65 0.77 17.37
CA CYS A 50 -5.46 1.54 17.74
C CYS A 50 -4.24 1.15 16.89
N TRP A 51 -4.02 -0.14 16.67
CA TRP A 51 -2.90 -0.64 15.86
C TRP A 51 -3.01 -0.25 14.38
N THR A 52 -4.19 -0.38 13.77
CA THR A 52 -4.38 0.01 12.36
C THR A 52 -4.20 1.51 12.16
N GLN A 53 -4.64 2.33 13.12
CA GLN A 53 -4.44 3.78 13.12
C GLN A 53 -2.96 4.15 13.29
N ALA A 54 -2.24 3.51 14.20
CA ALA A 54 -0.82 3.73 14.40
C ALA A 54 -0.01 3.43 13.12
N ILE A 55 -0.34 2.35 12.41
CA ILE A 55 0.31 2.00 11.14
C ILE A 55 -0.01 3.04 10.06
N LYS A 56 -1.27 3.49 9.93
CA LYS A 56 -1.65 4.56 8.97
C LYS A 56 -0.89 5.86 9.25
N MET A 57 -0.73 6.22 10.51
CA MET A 57 0.04 7.39 10.93
C MET A 57 1.52 7.30 10.57
N LEU A 58 2.12 6.11 10.73
CA LEU A 58 3.52 5.87 10.37
C LEU A 58 3.73 5.98 8.84
N VAL A 59 2.82 5.42 8.05
CA VAL A 59 2.84 5.53 6.57
C VAL A 59 2.71 6.99 6.11
N MET A 60 1.86 7.76 6.77
CA MET A 60 1.68 9.17 6.47
C MET A 60 2.97 9.96 6.79
N LEU A 61 3.57 9.72 7.96
CA LEU A 61 4.84 10.34 8.37
C LEU A 61 5.98 10.06 7.39
N SER A 62 6.12 8.81 6.93
CA SER A 62 7.15 8.45 5.95
C SER A 62 6.91 9.12 4.60
N GLY A 63 5.65 9.16 4.14
CA GLY A 63 5.27 9.86 2.92
C GLY A 63 5.62 11.35 2.93
N LEU A 64 5.40 12.00 4.08
CA LEU A 64 5.78 13.39 4.28
C LEU A 64 7.29 13.62 4.25
N ALA A 65 8.03 12.78 4.98
CA ALA A 65 9.49 12.88 5.04
C ALA A 65 10.09 12.79 3.63
N ILE A 66 9.57 11.87 2.81
CA ILE A 66 9.97 11.72 1.41
C ILE A 66 9.62 12.97 0.58
N LEU A 67 8.40 13.52 0.73
CA LEU A 67 7.99 14.72 0.00
C LEU A 67 8.78 15.97 0.38
N CYS A 68 9.18 16.12 1.64
CA CYS A 68 10.06 17.21 2.10
C CYS A 68 11.48 17.06 1.54
N MET A 69 12.03 15.84 1.52
CA MET A 69 13.36 15.58 0.95
C MET A 69 13.41 15.88 -0.55
N LEU A 70 12.34 15.58 -1.28
CA LEU A 70 12.23 15.87 -2.71
C LEU A 70 12.11 17.35 -3.02
N ASP A 71 11.54 18.14 -2.11
CA ASP A 71 11.35 19.58 -2.33
C ASP A 71 12.67 20.33 -2.44
N HIS A 72 13.72 19.83 -1.78
CA HIS A 72 15.05 20.43 -1.84
C HIS A 72 15.78 20.16 -3.17
N ARG A 73 15.35 19.15 -3.93
CA ARG A 73 15.89 18.78 -5.26
C ARG A 73 14.86 19.07 -6.35
N THR A 74 14.80 20.33 -6.81
CA THR A 74 14.22 20.81 -8.09
C THR A 74 13.04 20.03 -8.71
N SER A 75 11.84 20.64 -8.70
CA SER A 75 10.80 20.69 -9.76
C SER A 75 10.37 19.42 -10.54
N HIS A 76 10.37 18.23 -9.93
CA HIS A 76 9.78 17.04 -10.56
C HIS A 76 8.40 16.71 -10.01
N ARG A 77 7.40 17.54 -10.37
CA ARG A 77 5.99 17.39 -9.94
C ARG A 77 5.40 16.00 -10.22
N SER A 78 5.84 15.34 -11.30
CA SER A 78 5.41 13.99 -11.68
C SER A 78 5.87 12.92 -10.68
N SER A 79 7.07 13.05 -10.11
CA SER A 79 7.58 12.10 -9.11
C SER A 79 6.80 12.18 -7.78
N SER A 80 6.42 13.40 -7.38
CA SER A 80 5.63 13.63 -6.17
C SER A 80 4.22 13.05 -6.28
N LEU A 81 3.59 13.10 -7.47
CA LEU A 81 2.29 12.47 -7.72
C LEU A 81 2.36 10.94 -7.61
N LEU A 82 3.40 10.33 -8.17
CA LEU A 82 3.64 8.88 -8.07
C LEU A 82 3.79 8.43 -6.61
N ILE A 83 4.50 9.23 -5.79
CA ILE A 83 4.69 8.92 -4.37
C ILE A 83 3.38 9.04 -3.58
N LEU A 84 2.54 10.04 -3.90
CA LEU A 84 1.21 10.12 -3.31
C LEU A 84 0.34 8.92 -3.68
N LEU A 85 0.49 8.41 -4.90
CA LEU A 85 -0.21 7.22 -5.36
C LEU A 85 0.26 5.95 -4.63
N VAL A 86 1.58 5.84 -4.34
CA VAL A 86 2.17 4.80 -3.47
C VAL A 86 1.60 4.88 -2.05
N ILE A 87 1.51 6.08 -1.47
CA ILE A 87 0.96 6.28 -0.11
C ILE A 87 -0.52 5.89 -0.07
N LEU A 88 -1.29 6.25 -1.10
CA LEU A 88 -2.70 5.86 -1.20
C LEU A 88 -2.84 4.34 -1.32
N GLY A 89 -2.02 3.67 -2.13
CA GLY A 89 -1.98 2.20 -2.19
C GLY A 89 -1.76 1.56 -0.81
N ASN A 90 -0.80 2.07 -0.04
CA ASN A 90 -0.56 1.61 1.33
C ASN A 90 -1.76 1.87 2.27
N LEU A 91 -2.41 3.02 2.17
CA LEU A 91 -3.58 3.32 3.01
C LEU A 91 -4.77 2.40 2.68
N LEU A 92 -4.99 2.11 1.40
CA LEU A 92 -6.00 1.14 0.96
C LEU A 92 -5.67 -0.28 1.43
N LEU A 93 -4.39 -0.65 1.43
CA LEU A 93 -3.93 -1.95 1.91
C LEU A 93 -4.27 -2.15 3.40
N ILE A 94 -3.98 -1.15 4.26
CA ILE A 94 -4.23 -1.26 5.70
C ILE A 94 -5.74 -1.40 6.00
N GLY A 95 -6.61 -0.81 5.17
CA GLY A 95 -8.06 -0.88 5.33
C GLY A 95 -8.76 -2.02 4.59
N SER A 96 -8.01 -2.93 3.98
CA SER A 96 -8.56 -4.01 3.16
C SER A 96 -9.03 -5.20 4.00
N THR A 97 -10.23 -5.71 3.70
CA THR A 97 -10.85 -6.86 4.39
C THR A 97 -10.92 -8.13 3.55
N ASN A 98 -10.66 -8.03 2.23
CA ASN A 98 -10.84 -9.11 1.28
C ASN A 98 -9.54 -9.34 0.49
N LEU A 99 -9.30 -10.57 0.03
CA LEU A 99 -8.07 -10.92 -0.69
C LEU A 99 -7.88 -10.10 -1.98
N ILE A 100 -8.97 -9.79 -2.69
CA ILE A 100 -8.91 -9.00 -3.92
C ILE A 100 -8.56 -7.54 -3.63
N SER A 101 -9.10 -6.96 -2.54
CA SER A 101 -8.77 -5.58 -2.17
C SER A 101 -7.32 -5.46 -1.72
N ILE A 102 -6.78 -6.46 -1.01
CA ILE A 102 -5.33 -6.57 -0.72
C ILE A 102 -4.53 -6.58 -2.01
N TYR A 103 -4.88 -7.47 -2.97
CA TYR A 103 -4.15 -7.59 -4.23
C TYR A 103 -4.12 -6.28 -5.01
N LEU A 104 -5.29 -5.63 -5.18
CA LEU A 104 -5.39 -4.38 -5.93
C LEU A 104 -4.60 -3.24 -5.27
N ALA A 105 -4.64 -3.14 -3.94
CA ALA A 105 -3.88 -2.15 -3.20
C ALA A 105 -2.36 -2.37 -3.35
N LEU A 106 -1.92 -3.63 -3.29
CA LEU A 106 -0.53 -4.01 -3.51
C LEU A 106 -0.06 -3.70 -4.93
N GLU A 107 -0.85 -4.04 -5.95
CA GLU A 107 -0.52 -3.77 -7.36
C GLU A 107 -0.40 -2.29 -7.65
N MET A 108 -1.35 -1.51 -7.14
CA MET A 108 -1.34 -0.06 -7.31
C MET A 108 -0.04 0.54 -6.79
N GLN A 109 0.40 0.14 -5.60
CA GLN A 109 1.66 0.59 -5.02
C GLN A 109 2.88 0.13 -5.82
N THR A 110 2.93 -1.14 -6.25
CA THR A 110 4.10 -1.68 -6.95
C THR A 110 4.28 -1.08 -8.34
N LEU A 111 3.19 -0.88 -9.09
CA LEU A 111 3.25 -0.24 -10.41
C LEU A 111 3.80 1.19 -10.33
N CYS A 112 3.39 1.95 -9.31
CA CYS A 112 3.92 3.29 -9.08
C CYS A 112 5.42 3.26 -8.74
N MET A 113 5.84 2.29 -7.93
CA MET A 113 7.25 2.09 -7.60
C MET A 113 8.10 1.70 -8.82
N PHE A 114 7.56 0.89 -9.75
CA PHE A 114 8.27 0.55 -10.99
C PHE A 114 8.61 1.80 -11.81
N ILE A 115 7.65 2.72 -11.92
CA ILE A 115 7.83 3.99 -12.62
C ILE A 115 8.83 4.88 -11.88
N LEU A 116 8.82 4.89 -10.55
CA LEU A 116 9.76 5.67 -9.74
C LEU A 116 11.20 5.15 -9.84
N VAL A 117 11.42 3.83 -9.88
CA VAL A 117 12.75 3.24 -10.05
C VAL A 117 13.32 3.55 -11.45
N ALA A 118 12.47 3.52 -12.48
CA ALA A 118 12.83 3.83 -13.86
C ALA A 118 12.71 5.33 -14.22
N TYR A 119 12.59 6.22 -13.22
CA TYR A 119 12.29 7.62 -13.46
C TYR A 119 13.39 8.36 -14.23
N ASN A 120 14.66 7.99 -14.03
CA ASN A 120 15.79 8.63 -14.68
C ASN A 120 16.09 8.04 -16.06
N LYS A 121 15.36 8.53 -17.08
CA LYS A 121 15.44 8.08 -18.48
C LYS A 121 16.83 8.20 -19.11
N ASN A 122 17.69 9.08 -18.60
CA ASN A 122 19.02 9.31 -19.17
C ASN A 122 20.06 8.30 -18.69
N SER A 123 19.72 7.46 -17.70
CA SER A 123 20.64 6.48 -17.13
C SER A 123 20.24 5.06 -17.48
N LEU A 124 21.15 4.34 -18.16
CA LEU A 124 20.97 2.92 -18.49
C LEU A 124 20.78 2.07 -17.22
N LEU A 125 21.48 2.43 -16.13
CA LEU A 125 21.36 1.77 -14.83
C LEU A 125 19.94 1.86 -14.24
N SER A 126 19.26 3.01 -14.36
CA SER A 126 17.86 3.16 -13.89
C SER A 126 16.90 2.34 -14.73
N ALA A 127 17.11 2.26 -16.05
CA ALA A 127 16.30 1.44 -16.94
C ALA A 127 16.47 -0.07 -16.63
N GLU A 128 17.71 -0.52 -16.42
CA GLU A 128 17.99 -1.92 -16.06
C GLU A 128 17.44 -2.28 -14.67
N ALA A 129 17.62 -1.40 -13.68
CA ALA A 129 17.08 -1.59 -12.34
C ALA A 129 15.54 -1.63 -12.36
N GLY A 130 14.90 -0.74 -13.11
CA GLY A 130 13.45 -0.73 -13.29
C GLY A 130 12.93 -2.02 -13.92
N LEU A 131 13.61 -2.55 -14.94
CA LEU A 131 13.26 -3.82 -15.56
C LEU A 131 13.41 -5.00 -14.59
N LYS A 132 14.53 -5.08 -13.85
CA LYS A 132 14.75 -6.12 -12.83
C LYS A 132 13.66 -6.09 -11.76
N TYR A 133 13.34 -4.90 -11.28
CA TYR A 133 12.32 -4.71 -10.24
C TYR A 133 10.91 -5.02 -10.76
N PHE A 134 10.61 -4.69 -12.02
CA PHE A 134 9.36 -5.06 -12.68
C PHE A 134 9.19 -6.58 -12.80
N VAL A 135 10.22 -7.28 -13.30
CA VAL A 135 10.18 -8.75 -13.48
C VAL A 135 10.00 -9.47 -12.14
N LEU A 136 10.80 -9.08 -11.15
CA LEU A 136 10.74 -9.64 -9.80
C LEU A 136 9.38 -9.36 -9.15
N GLY A 137 8.88 -8.14 -9.26
CA GLY A 137 7.56 -7.77 -8.72
C GLY A 137 6.41 -8.50 -9.41
N ALA A 138 6.43 -8.63 -10.74
CA ALA A 138 5.41 -9.36 -11.50
C ALA A 138 5.34 -10.85 -11.09
N LEU A 139 6.49 -11.48 -10.84
CA LEU A 139 6.56 -12.86 -10.34
C LEU A 139 5.90 -12.99 -8.97
N SER A 140 6.26 -12.11 -8.02
CA SER A 140 5.66 -12.09 -6.68
C SER A 140 4.13 -11.90 -6.74
N SER A 141 3.66 -10.96 -7.56
CA SER A 141 2.24 -10.71 -7.74
C SER A 141 1.49 -11.88 -8.38
N GLY A 142 2.13 -12.58 -9.32
CA GLY A 142 1.62 -13.83 -9.88
C GLY A 142 1.46 -14.93 -8.82
N LEU A 143 2.45 -15.10 -7.94
CA LEU A 143 2.36 -16.04 -6.81
C LEU A 143 1.23 -15.67 -5.84
N PHE A 144 1.05 -14.38 -5.55
CA PHE A 144 -0.03 -13.89 -4.70
C PHE A 144 -1.40 -14.24 -5.30
N LEU A 145 -1.63 -13.91 -6.57
CA LEU A 145 -2.90 -14.21 -7.25
C LEU A 145 -3.17 -15.71 -7.34
N PHE A 146 -2.14 -16.50 -7.65
CA PHE A 146 -2.29 -17.94 -7.71
C PHE A 146 -2.65 -18.54 -6.33
N GLY A 147 -2.04 -18.01 -5.26
CA GLY A 147 -2.42 -18.37 -3.90
C GLY A 147 -3.87 -18.01 -3.55
N CYS A 148 -4.33 -16.82 -3.95
CA CYS A 148 -5.73 -16.40 -3.80
C CYS A 148 -6.68 -17.30 -4.58
N ALA A 149 -6.33 -17.70 -5.80
CA ALA A 149 -7.15 -18.59 -6.62
C ALA A 149 -7.31 -19.99 -5.97
N LEU A 150 -6.27 -20.53 -5.34
CA LEU A 150 -6.34 -21.81 -4.62
C LEU A 150 -7.18 -21.73 -3.33
N ILE A 151 -7.08 -20.63 -2.60
CA ILE A 151 -7.94 -20.40 -1.42
C ILE A 151 -9.39 -20.27 -1.87
N TYR A 152 -9.67 -19.47 -2.89
CA TYR A 152 -11.02 -19.32 -3.42
C TYR A 152 -11.57 -20.63 -3.97
N GLY A 153 -10.79 -21.37 -4.77
CA GLY A 153 -11.23 -22.65 -5.34
C GLY A 153 -11.52 -23.74 -4.30
N SER A 154 -10.98 -23.61 -3.08
CA SER A 154 -11.23 -24.57 -2.00
C SER A 154 -12.25 -24.12 -0.96
N THR A 155 -12.51 -22.81 -0.84
CA THR A 155 -13.38 -22.24 0.20
C THR A 155 -14.62 -21.54 -0.35
N GLY A 156 -14.61 -21.12 -1.62
CA GLY A 156 -15.67 -20.32 -2.25
C GLY A 156 -15.73 -18.87 -1.77
N GLU A 157 -14.86 -18.48 -0.84
CA GLU A 157 -14.92 -17.19 -0.14
C GLU A 157 -13.64 -16.37 -0.37
N LEU A 158 -13.80 -15.05 -0.34
CA LEU A 158 -12.72 -14.07 -0.54
C LEU A 158 -12.52 -13.14 0.67
N GLU A 159 -13.46 -13.16 1.61
CA GLU A 159 -13.42 -12.38 2.83
C GLU A 159 -12.43 -13.00 3.82
N LEU A 160 -11.52 -12.19 4.39
CA LEU A 160 -10.52 -12.66 5.36
C LEU A 160 -11.17 -13.32 6.58
N GLN A 161 -12.35 -12.86 6.97
CA GLN A 161 -13.08 -13.40 8.12
C GLN A 161 -13.48 -14.87 7.90
N PHE A 162 -13.99 -15.22 6.72
CA PHE A 162 -14.41 -16.58 6.40
C PHE A 162 -13.23 -17.51 6.15
N ILE A 163 -12.12 -17.01 5.59
CA ILE A 163 -10.89 -17.78 5.34
C ILE A 163 -10.23 -18.29 6.64
N ARG A 164 -10.43 -17.59 7.77
CA ARG A 164 -9.93 -18.05 9.08
C ARG A 164 -10.58 -19.34 9.54
N MET A 165 -11.82 -19.61 9.11
CA MET A 165 -12.60 -20.76 9.57
C MET A 165 -12.40 -22.01 8.70
N SER A 166 -11.99 -21.86 7.44
CA SER A 166 -11.90 -22.94 6.44
C SER A 166 -10.50 -23.57 6.31
N LEU A 167 -9.90 -23.97 7.44
CA LEU A 167 -8.47 -24.32 7.55
C LEU A 167 -8.03 -25.70 7.00
N ILE A 168 -8.95 -26.59 6.58
CA ILE A 168 -8.67 -28.04 6.56
C ILE A 168 -8.38 -28.62 5.16
N SER A 169 -8.41 -27.84 4.07
CA SER A 169 -8.14 -28.36 2.72
C SER A 169 -6.67 -28.20 2.29
N TYR A 170 -6.12 -29.21 1.60
CA TYR A 170 -4.76 -29.15 1.04
C TYR A 170 -4.57 -27.98 0.05
N GLY A 171 -5.61 -27.64 -0.71
CA GLY A 171 -5.61 -26.47 -1.61
C GLY A 171 -5.48 -25.14 -0.85
N ALA A 172 -6.20 -24.97 0.25
CA ALA A 172 -6.11 -23.76 1.07
C ALA A 172 -4.74 -23.63 1.75
N LEU A 173 -4.13 -24.73 2.18
CA LEU A 173 -2.77 -24.74 2.72
C LEU A 173 -1.74 -24.30 1.68
N ALA A 174 -1.78 -24.89 0.48
CA ALA A 174 -0.91 -24.50 -0.62
C ALA A 174 -1.09 -23.01 -1.00
N GLY A 175 -2.35 -22.53 -1.03
CA GLY A 175 -2.65 -21.13 -1.29
C GLY A 175 -2.07 -20.18 -0.24
N LYS A 176 -2.17 -20.53 1.06
CA LYS A 176 -1.55 -19.77 2.15
C LYS A 176 -0.02 -19.74 2.05
N CYS A 177 0.61 -20.85 1.71
CA CYS A 177 2.06 -20.90 1.47
C CYS A 177 2.47 -19.99 0.31
N LEU A 178 1.74 -19.99 -0.80
CA LEU A 178 2.04 -19.13 -1.94
C LEU A 178 1.87 -17.64 -1.62
N ILE A 179 0.79 -17.28 -0.91
CA ILE A 179 0.57 -15.90 -0.44
C ILE A 179 1.72 -15.47 0.50
N THR A 180 2.11 -16.30 1.46
CA THR A 180 3.21 -15.96 2.38
C THR A 180 4.54 -15.79 1.65
N VAL A 181 4.88 -16.68 0.71
CA VAL A 181 6.08 -16.54 -0.14
C VAL A 181 6.04 -15.23 -0.94
N SER A 182 4.90 -14.90 -1.55
CA SER A 182 4.76 -13.64 -2.31
C SER A 182 4.93 -12.39 -1.43
N LEU A 183 4.42 -12.40 -0.20
CA LEU A 183 4.57 -11.31 0.76
C LEU A 183 6.01 -11.18 1.25
N LEU A 184 6.70 -12.29 1.53
CA LEU A 184 8.12 -12.29 1.90
C LEU A 184 8.98 -11.68 0.79
N PHE A 185 8.65 -11.98 -0.46
CA PHE A 185 9.29 -11.39 -1.62
C PHE A 185 9.09 -9.86 -1.68
N LYS A 186 7.87 -9.35 -1.42
CA LYS A 186 7.60 -7.89 -1.41
C LYS A 186 8.30 -7.15 -0.25
N VAL A 187 8.66 -7.85 0.82
CA VAL A 187 9.42 -7.31 1.97
C VAL A 187 10.93 -7.52 1.81
N SER A 188 11.37 -8.21 0.75
CA SER A 188 12.79 -8.56 0.52
C SER A 188 13.40 -9.33 1.69
N ALA A 189 12.63 -10.24 2.27
CA ALA A 189 13.07 -11.09 3.36
C ALA A 189 13.86 -12.29 2.81
N ALA A 190 15.10 -12.48 3.28
CA ALA A 190 15.91 -13.64 2.92
C ALA A 190 15.12 -14.95 3.13
N PRO A 191 15.11 -15.88 2.17
CA PRO A 191 16.01 -16.05 1.00
C PRO A 191 15.59 -15.31 -0.28
N PHE A 192 14.55 -14.47 -0.24
CA PHE A 192 13.89 -13.87 -1.42
C PHE A 192 14.29 -12.41 -1.67
#